data_AF-A0A8C0CTL8-F1
#
_entry.id   AF-A0A8C0CTL8-F1
#
_cell.length_a   1.000
_cell.length_b   1.000
_cell.length_c   1.000
_cell.angle_alpha   90.00
_cell.angle_beta   90.00
_cell.angle_gamma   90.00
#
_symmetry.space_group_name_H-M   'P 1'
#
loop_
_entity.id
_entity.type
_entity.pdbx_description
1 polymer ?
#
loop_
_entity_poly.entity_id
_entity_poly.type
_entity_poly.pdbx_seq_one_letter_code
_entity_poly.pdbx_strand_id
1 'polypeptide(L)'
;MVLNSLDKMIQLQKNAANIGNICVLAHVDHGKATLADCLISSNGIISSRLAGKLRYMDSREDERVRGITMKSSAISLHYAKDTGSSATSLARKHPSSFSD
;
A
#
# COMPACT_ATOMS: atom_id res chain seq x y z
N MET A 1 -7.05 -11.29 0.61
CA MET A 1 -7.14 -9.95 0.00
C MET A 1 -8.25 -9.21 0.72
N VAL A 2 -7.96 -8.09 1.38
CA VAL A 2 -8.99 -7.30 2.08
C VAL A 2 -9.72 -6.48 1.02
N LEU A 3 -10.71 -7.08 0.37
CA LEU A 3 -11.60 -6.34 -0.53
C LEU A 3 -12.59 -5.57 0.35
N ASN A 4 -12.31 -4.28 0.55
CA ASN A 4 -13.30 -3.39 1.13
C ASN A 4 -14.39 -3.15 0.08
N SER A 5 -15.66 -3.36 0.46
CA SER A 5 -16.79 -3.02 -0.41
C SER A 5 -16.79 -1.53 -0.75
N LEU A 6 -17.13 -1.20 -2.00
CA LEU A 6 -17.18 0.18 -2.49
C LEU A 6 -18.04 1.08 -1.59
N ASP A 7 -19.19 0.57 -1.15
CA ASP A 7 -20.13 1.29 -0.27
C ASP A 7 -19.47 1.69 1.06
N LYS A 8 -18.65 0.80 1.62
CA LYS A 8 -17.91 1.05 2.87
C LYS A 8 -16.88 2.15 2.68
N MET A 9 -16.18 2.16 1.54
CA MET A 9 -15.22 3.23 1.22
C MET A 9 -15.91 4.59 1.07
N ILE A 10 -17.02 4.64 0.33
CA ILE A 10 -17.81 5.86 0.15
C ILE A 10 -18.30 6.38 1.52
N GLN A 11 -18.77 5.49 2.40
CA GLN A 11 -19.22 5.87 3.73
C GLN A 11 -18.08 6.43 4.60
N LEU A 12 -16.90 5.82 4.58
CA LEU A 12 -15.73 6.31 5.31
C LEU A 12 -15.23 7.66 4.77
N GLN A 13 -15.34 7.89 3.46
CA GLN A 13 -14.95 9.13 2.79
C GLN A 13 -15.92 10.30 3.05
N LYS A 14 -17.10 10.07 3.63
CA LYS A 14 -18.05 11.16 3.97
C LYS A 14 -17.47 12.17 4.96
N ASN A 15 -16.61 11.72 5.87
CA ASN A 15 -15.94 12.59 6.83
C ASN A 15 -14.53 12.94 6.34
N ALA A 16 -14.32 14.19 5.96
CA ALA A 16 -13.03 14.68 5.46
C ALA A 16 -11.89 14.51 6.47
N ALA A 17 -12.17 14.51 7.78
CA ALA A 17 -11.16 14.30 8.82
C ALA A 17 -10.52 12.89 8.78
N ASN A 18 -11.15 11.93 8.10
CA ASN A 18 -10.63 10.58 7.93
C ASN A 18 -9.76 10.42 6.67
N ILE A 19 -9.67 11.43 5.80
CA ILE A 19 -8.94 11.37 4.53
C ILE A 19 -7.59 12.06 4.69
N GLY A 20 -6.51 11.29 4.52
CA GLY A 20 -5.14 11.80 4.47
C GLY A 20 -4.55 11.66 3.07
N ASN A 21 -4.35 12.79 2.38
CA ASN A 21 -3.66 12.81 1.10
C ASN A 21 -2.15 12.86 1.34
N ILE A 22 -1.45 11.78 1.00
CA ILE A 22 0.00 11.65 1.21
C ILE A 22 0.68 11.54 -0.16
N CYS A 23 1.79 12.25 -0.34
CA CYS A 23 2.64 12.17 -1.53
C CYS A 23 4.06 11.75 -1.12
N VAL A 24 4.67 10.87 -1.91
CA VAL A 24 6.07 10.45 -1.71
C VAL A 24 6.95 11.20 -2.70
N LEU A 25 7.83 12.05 -2.18
CA LEU A 25 8.81 12.81 -2.95
C LEU A 25 10.22 12.31 -2.61
N ALA A 26 11.02 11.99 -3.62
CA ALA A 26 12.43 11.64 -3.43
C ALA A 26 13.22 11.77 -4.74
N HIS A 27 14.54 11.79 -4.64
CA HIS A 27 15.45 11.75 -5.78
C HIS A 27 15.38 10.42 -6.55
N VAL A 28 15.80 10.42 -7.82
CA VAL A 28 15.89 9.22 -8.65
C VAL A 28 16.74 8.17 -7.93
N ASP A 29 16.38 6.89 -8.07
CA ASP A 29 17.04 5.75 -7.41
C ASP A 29 16.99 5.71 -5.88
N HIS A 30 16.22 6.57 -5.21
CA HIS A 30 16.04 6.53 -3.75
C HIS A 30 14.88 5.62 -3.29
N GLY A 31 14.53 4.60 -4.07
CA GLY A 31 13.58 3.56 -3.62
C GLY A 31 12.12 4.02 -3.42
N LYS A 32 11.67 5.11 -4.08
CA LYS A 32 10.27 5.56 -4.01
C LYS A 32 9.26 4.47 -4.38
N ALA A 33 9.49 3.81 -5.51
CA ALA A 33 8.63 2.74 -5.99
C ALA A 33 8.61 1.56 -5.01
N THR A 34 9.76 1.24 -4.41
CA THR A 34 9.87 0.21 -3.37
C THR A 34 9.07 0.57 -2.13
N LEU A 35 9.16 1.81 -1.65
CA LEU A 35 8.40 2.29 -0.49
C LEU A 35 6.89 2.23 -0.77
N ALA A 36 6.47 2.68 -1.95
CA ALA A 36 5.07 2.63 -2.36
C ALA A 36 4.56 1.18 -2.41
N ASP A 37 5.29 0.27 -3.04
CA ASP A 37 4.94 -1.14 -3.11
C ASP A 37 4.83 -1.79 -1.72
N CYS A 38 5.69 -1.41 -0.77
CA CYS A 38 5.59 -1.86 0.62
C CYS A 38 4.29 -1.39 1.28
N LEU A 39 3.88 -0.13 1.08
CA LEU A 39 2.61 0.40 1.60
C LEU A 39 1.40 -0.32 0.98
N ILE A 40 1.45 -0.57 -0.32
CA ILE A 40 0.41 -1.28 -1.07
C ILE A 40 0.32 -2.74 -0.59
N SER A 41 1.47 -3.38 -0.34
CA SER A 41 1.52 -4.74 0.19
C SER A 41 1.00 -4.84 1.63
N SER A 42 1.30 -3.85 2.47
CA SER A 42 0.76 -3.77 3.84
C SER A 42 -0.76 -3.66 3.86
N ASN A 43 -1.37 -3.10 2.82
CA ASN A 43 -2.83 -3.03 2.65
C ASN A 43 -3.42 -4.30 2.02
N GLY A 44 -2.59 -5.30 1.70
CA GLY A 44 -3.03 -6.58 1.13
C GLY A 44 -3.49 -6.49 -0.33
N ILE A 45 -3.11 -5.42 -1.05
CA ILE A 45 -3.41 -5.21 -2.48
C ILE A 45 -2.45 -6.03 -3.35
N ILE A 46 -1.16 -6.07 -2.98
CA ILE A 46 -0.15 -6.92 -3.63
C ILE A 46 0.53 -7.86 -2.61
N SER A 47 1.03 -9.00 -3.08
CA SER A 47 1.81 -9.89 -2.20
C SER A 47 3.15 -9.26 -1.82
N SER A 48 3.63 -9.53 -0.61
CA SER A 48 4.91 -9.01 -0.11
C SER A 48 6.11 -9.44 -0.96
N ARG A 49 6.03 -10.61 -1.62
CA ARG A 49 7.07 -11.11 -2.53
C ARG A 49 7.15 -10.32 -3.84
N LEU A 50 6.04 -9.68 -4.25
CA LEU A 50 5.96 -8.86 -5.45
C LEU A 50 6.28 -7.39 -5.17
N ALA A 51 6.29 -6.98 -3.90
CA ALA A 51 6.63 -5.62 -3.51
C ALA A 51 8.08 -5.27 -3.89
N GLY A 52 8.28 -4.12 -4.53
CA GLY A 52 9.57 -3.62 -5.01
C GLY A 52 9.99 -4.17 -6.38
N LYS A 53 9.44 -5.31 -6.80
CA LYS A 53 9.69 -5.90 -8.14
C LYS A 53 8.64 -5.48 -9.15
N LEU A 54 7.38 -5.41 -8.73
CA LEU A 54 6.26 -5.10 -9.62
C LEU A 54 6.25 -3.62 -10.01
N ARG A 55 6.63 -2.72 -9.08
CA ARG A 55 6.49 -1.27 -9.18
C ARG A 55 5.07 -0.90 -9.60
N TYR A 56 4.11 -1.21 -8.73
CA TYR A 56 2.69 -1.21 -9.07
C TYR A 56 2.18 0.15 -9.58
N MET A 57 2.77 1.26 -9.11
CA MET A 57 2.37 2.62 -9.51
C MET A 57 2.96 3.08 -10.84
N ASP A 58 4.02 2.43 -11.32
CA ASP A 58 4.68 2.72 -12.60
C ASP A 58 3.92 1.99 -13.72
N SER A 59 2.79 2.56 -14.14
CA SER A 59 1.87 1.95 -15.12
C SER A 59 2.45 1.85 -16.53
N ARG A 60 3.43 2.67 -16.87
CA ARG A 60 3.96 2.74 -18.23
C ARG A 60 5.16 1.81 -18.40
N GLU A 61 5.25 1.15 -19.55
CA GLU A 61 6.34 0.22 -19.83
C GLU A 61 7.70 0.92 -19.85
N ASP A 62 7.77 2.16 -20.35
CA ASP A 62 9.00 2.95 -20.37
C ASP A 62 9.51 3.31 -18.95
N GLU A 63 8.60 3.55 -17.99
CA GLU A 63 8.94 3.72 -16.57
C GLU A 63 9.53 2.44 -15.97
N ARG A 64 8.89 1.30 -16.26
CA ARG A 64 9.31 -0.02 -15.74
C ARG A 64 10.68 -0.44 -16.29
N VAL A 65 10.90 -0.27 -17.60
CA VAL A 65 12.20 -0.57 -18.23
C VAL A 65 13.30 0.33 -17.69
N ARG A 66 13.03 1.62 -17.49
CA ARG A 66 14.05 2.60 -17.09
C ARG A 66 14.33 2.65 -15.59
N GLY A 67 13.49 2.08 -14.73
CA GLY A 67 13.72 2.18 -13.29
C GLY A 67 13.19 3.45 -12.63
N ILE A 68 12.43 4.28 -13.35
CA ILE A 68 12.09 5.64 -12.92
C ILE A 68 10.58 5.89 -12.95
N THR A 69 10.10 6.74 -12.04
CA THR A 69 8.73 7.26 -12.04
C THR A 69 8.69 8.56 -12.82
N MET A 70 7.95 8.60 -13.94
CA MET A 70 7.80 9.80 -14.78
C MET A 70 6.44 10.48 -14.58
N LYS A 71 5.41 9.71 -14.25
CA LYS A 71 4.04 10.18 -14.00
C LYS A 71 3.61 9.88 -12.58
N SER A 72 2.77 10.76 -12.05
CA SER A 72 2.13 10.56 -10.76
C SER A 72 0.93 9.64 -10.92
N SER A 73 0.85 8.63 -10.07
CA SER A 73 -0.29 7.71 -9.94
C SER A 73 -0.76 7.75 -8.48
N ALA A 74 -2.07 7.64 -8.27
CA ALA A 74 -2.66 7.65 -6.93
C ALA A 74 -3.33 6.31 -6.63
N ILE A 75 -3.23 5.88 -5.37
CA ILE A 75 -3.92 4.69 -4.86
C ILE A 75 -4.61 5.03 -3.54
N SER A 76 -5.76 4.42 -3.29
CA SER A 76 -6.44 4.51 -1.99
C SER A 76 -5.93 3.41 -1.07
N LEU A 77 -5.44 3.81 0.11
CA LEU A 77 -5.03 2.89 1.16
C LEU A 77 -5.97 3.04 2.34
N HIS A 78 -6.39 1.92 2.93
CA HIS A 78 -7.30 1.89 4.05
C HIS A 78 -6.58 1.40 5.30
N TYR A 79 -6.36 2.31 6.24
CA TYR A 79 -5.78 1.98 7.54
C TYR A 79 -6.88 1.80 8.60
N ALA A 80 -7.02 0.58 9.10
CA ALA A 80 -7.90 0.31 10.24
C ALA A 80 -7.13 0.61 11.54
N LYS A 81 -7.56 1.65 12.27
CA LYS A 81 -7.02 1.94 13.61
C LYS A 81 -7.61 0.92 14.59
N ASP A 82 -6.77 0.16 15.28
CA ASP A 82 -7.19 -0.61 16.46
C ASP A 82 -7.62 0.40 17.54
N THR A 83 -8.91 0.73 17.58
CA THR A 83 -9.52 1.36 18.74
C THR A 83 -9.58 0.28 19.81
N GLY A 84 -8.72 0.38 20.83
CA GLY A 84 -8.52 -0.64 21.86
C GLY A 84 -9.78 -1.07 22.61
N SER A 85 -10.57 -1.94 22.00
CA SER A 85 -11.64 -2.70 22.65
C SER A 85 -11.70 -4.07 21.98
N SER A 86 -11.32 -5.07 22.77
CA SER A 86 -11.32 -6.50 22.48
C SER A 86 -10.23 -6.99 21.54
N ALA A 87 -9.09 -7.30 22.16
CA ALA A 87 -8.18 -8.33 21.69
C ALA A 87 -8.94 -9.65 21.49
N THR A 88 -9.44 -9.90 20.28
CA THR A 88 -9.89 -11.23 19.87
C THR A 88 -9.70 -11.41 18.37
N SER A 89 -8.68 -12.22 18.05
CA SER A 89 -8.60 -13.08 16.87
C SER A 89 -8.89 -12.47 15.51
N LEU A 90 -7.87 -11.91 14.86
CA LEU A 90 -7.63 -12.15 13.43
C LEU A 90 -6.13 -12.11 13.19
N ALA A 91 -5.61 -13.29 12.87
CA ALA A 91 -4.21 -13.61 12.75
C ALA A 91 -3.47 -12.62 11.83
N ARG A 92 -2.66 -11.74 12.43
CA ARG A 92 -1.40 -11.32 11.81
C ARG A 92 -0.51 -12.56 11.78
N LYS A 93 -0.69 -13.44 10.78
CA LYS A 93 0.35 -14.43 10.44
C LYS A 93 1.55 -13.64 9.92
N HIS A 94 2.41 -13.23 10.84
CA HIS A 94 3.83 -13.11 10.58
C HIS A 94 4.27 -14.49 10.06
N PRO A 95 4.77 -14.65 8.82
CA PRO A 95 5.60 -15.80 8.54
C PRO A 95 6.91 -15.59 9.31
N SER A 96 6.97 -16.14 10.51
CA SER A 96 8.21 -16.51 11.15
C SER A 96 8.88 -17.60 10.30
N SER A 97 9.92 -17.22 9.57
CA SER A 97 11.01 -18.11 9.20
C SER A 97 12.27 -17.26 9.04
N PHE A 98 12.76 -16.77 10.18
CA PHE A 98 14.17 -16.52 10.39
C PHE A 98 14.71 -17.80 11.05
N SER A 99 15.25 -18.68 10.22
CA SER A 99 15.98 -19.95 10.43
C SER A 99 16.32 -20.33 8.99
N ASP A 100 17.55 -20.23 8.49
CA ASP A 100 18.88 -20.35 9.09
C ASP A 100 19.85 -19.26 8.58
#